data_AF-A0A8J8F9Q4-F1
#
_entry.id   AF-A0A8J8F9Q4-F1
#
_cell.length_a   1.000
_cell.length_b   1.000
_cell.length_c   1.000
_cell.angle_alpha   90.00
_cell.angle_beta   90.00
_cell.angle_gamma   90.00
#
_symmetry.space_group_name_H-M   'P 1'
#
loop_
_entity.id
_entity.type
_entity.pdbx_description
1 polymer ?
#
loop_
_entity_poly.entity_id
_entity_poly.type
_entity_poly.pdbx_seq_one_letter_code
_entity_poly.pdbx_strand_id
1 'polypeptide(L)'
;MPPINEYKCSKCGFSLQRGWGGYKYVEADAALINERISKLSEVMEMLEKINQKITEEERVIENLTRDISDLMRGFEDLGLEGLEWRRGIRDKYDVLHASTPQFVRFNQEVDLLSKQKRELKRIEKRLRMRDQEEIRVECPHPGELDTVMLVLGRNAAPDLIKERAGFNSHCVCLDCLHQFDADLRDEIANQWRLYYDAPDGVTFFRGLKKLFAVNEKCIPREVWKGISEDWKKDGRKCPQCGSSNVKTAFELIGEPCPKCKEGTIEEIARGIVC
;
A
#
# COMPACT_ATOMS: atom_id res chain seq x y z
N MET A 1 10.62 8.73 8.22
CA MET A 1 10.56 8.82 6.74
C MET A 1 11.83 9.46 6.22
N PRO A 2 12.39 8.97 5.11
CA PRO A 2 13.52 9.65 4.45
C PRO A 2 13.08 11.04 3.94
N PRO A 3 14.00 12.02 3.87
CA PRO A 3 13.67 13.35 3.35
C PRO A 3 13.29 13.27 1.86
N ILE A 4 12.39 14.14 1.42
CA ILE A 4 12.18 14.37 -0.02
C ILE A 4 13.37 15.17 -0.54
N ASN A 5 13.99 14.67 -1.60
CA ASN A 5 15.16 15.28 -2.19
C ASN A 5 14.80 15.97 -3.52
N GLU A 6 15.48 17.08 -3.77
CA GLU A 6 15.61 17.69 -5.08
C GLU A 6 16.95 17.32 -5.69
N TYR A 7 16.96 16.95 -6.97
CA TYR A 7 18.19 16.67 -7.71
C TYR A 7 18.38 17.78 -8.74
N LYS A 8 19.42 18.61 -8.57
CA LYS A 8 19.60 19.81 -9.40
C LYS A 8 21.07 20.02 -9.76
N CYS A 9 21.31 20.55 -10.96
CA CYS A 9 22.63 20.99 -11.38
C CYS A 9 23.05 22.28 -10.65
N SER A 10 24.28 22.29 -10.12
CA SER A 10 24.90 23.44 -9.45
C SER A 10 25.13 24.68 -10.34
N LYS A 11 25.04 24.54 -11.68
CA LYS A 11 25.29 25.64 -12.63
C LYS A 11 24.08 26.03 -13.50
N CYS A 12 23.54 25.09 -14.28
CA CYS A 12 22.57 25.42 -15.34
C CYS A 12 21.09 25.29 -14.95
N GLY A 13 20.81 24.95 -13.69
CA GLY A 13 19.46 24.81 -13.16
C GLY A 13 18.67 23.60 -13.66
N PHE A 14 19.28 22.69 -14.44
CA PHE A 14 18.68 21.42 -14.81
C PHE A 14 18.26 20.62 -13.57
N SER A 15 17.03 20.14 -13.53
CA SER A 15 16.47 19.40 -12.41
C SER A 15 15.89 18.07 -12.86
N LEU A 16 16.05 17.04 -12.03
CA LEU A 16 15.35 15.76 -12.18
C LEU A 16 14.05 15.75 -11.37
N GLN A 17 13.24 14.71 -11.54
CA GLN A 17 12.05 14.49 -10.73
C GLN A 17 12.38 14.49 -9.23
N ARG A 18 11.57 15.21 -8.46
CA ARG A 18 11.71 15.32 -7.00
C ARG A 18 11.16 14.06 -6.33
N GLY A 19 11.75 13.64 -5.21
CA GLY A 19 11.27 12.49 -4.47
C GLY A 19 12.40 11.71 -3.80
N TRP A 20 12.28 10.38 -3.82
CA TRP A 20 13.28 9.44 -3.30
C TRP A 20 13.98 8.68 -4.42
N GLY A 21 14.12 9.31 -5.59
CA GLY A 21 14.72 8.71 -6.78
C GLY A 21 13.88 7.61 -7.44
N GLY A 22 12.65 7.37 -6.96
CA GLY A 22 11.72 6.39 -7.51
C GLY A 22 10.54 6.11 -6.56
N TYR A 23 9.72 5.13 -6.91
CA TYR A 23 8.55 4.70 -6.14
C TYR A 23 8.24 3.21 -6.33
N LYS A 24 7.63 2.60 -5.30
CA LYS A 24 7.11 1.23 -5.38
C LYS A 24 5.84 1.21 -6.22
N TYR A 25 5.65 0.16 -7.01
CA TYR A 25 4.42 -0.06 -7.75
C TYR A 25 3.97 -1.51 -7.65
N VAL A 26 2.73 -1.75 -8.06
CA VAL A 26 2.17 -3.08 -8.29
C VAL A 26 1.51 -3.11 -9.66
N GLU A 27 1.81 -4.15 -10.43
CA GLU A 27 1.17 -4.43 -11.71
C GLU A 27 -0.24 -4.97 -11.50
N ALA A 28 -1.15 -4.44 -12.29
CA ALA A 28 -2.55 -4.84 -12.31
C ALA A 28 -3.00 -5.03 -13.75
N ASP A 29 -3.57 -6.18 -14.05
CA ASP A 29 -4.28 -6.43 -15.30
C ASP A 29 -5.79 -6.39 -15.10
N ALA A 30 -6.52 -6.26 -16.20
CA ALA A 30 -7.98 -6.16 -16.18
C ALA A 30 -8.65 -7.40 -15.55
N ALA A 31 -8.10 -8.60 -15.78
CA ALA A 31 -8.68 -9.84 -15.27
C ALA A 31 -8.59 -9.90 -13.74
N LEU A 32 -7.40 -9.63 -13.19
CA LEU A 32 -7.16 -9.56 -11.75
C LEU A 32 -8.07 -8.52 -11.07
N ILE A 33 -8.15 -7.31 -11.63
CA ILE A 33 -8.97 -6.24 -11.05
C ILE A 33 -10.45 -6.61 -11.05
N ASN A 34 -10.96 -7.19 -12.15
CA ASN A 34 -12.36 -7.61 -12.24
C ASN A 34 -12.68 -8.74 -11.25
N GLU A 35 -11.79 -9.73 -11.11
CA GLU A 35 -11.94 -10.81 -10.13
C GLU A 35 -12.03 -10.25 -8.71
N ARG A 36 -11.15 -9.30 -8.36
CA ARG A 36 -11.13 -8.65 -7.05
C ARG A 36 -12.40 -7.85 -6.79
N ILE A 37 -12.89 -7.09 -7.78
CA ILE A 37 -14.15 -6.34 -7.68
C ILE A 37 -15.34 -7.30 -7.48
N SER A 38 -15.37 -8.44 -8.18
CA SER A 38 -16.42 -9.45 -8.02
C SER A 38 -16.43 -10.01 -6.60
N LYS A 39 -15.29 -10.53 -6.12
CA LYS A 39 -15.15 -11.08 -4.77
C LYS A 39 -15.53 -10.08 -3.68
N LEU A 40 -15.12 -8.81 -3.81
CA LEU A 40 -15.51 -7.76 -2.87
C LEU A 40 -17.01 -7.48 -2.92
N SER A 41 -17.64 -7.58 -4.10
CA SER A 41 -19.08 -7.36 -4.24
C SER A 41 -19.88 -8.45 -3.54
N GLU A 42 -19.46 -9.72 -3.67
CA GLU A 42 -20.08 -10.85 -2.97
C GLU A 42 -19.96 -10.70 -1.44
N VAL A 43 -18.78 -10.33 -0.94
CA VAL A 43 -18.56 -10.09 0.50
C VAL A 43 -19.41 -8.94 1.01
N MET A 44 -19.49 -7.82 0.26
CA MET A 44 -20.33 -6.69 0.65
C MET A 44 -21.81 -7.06 0.71
N GLU A 45 -22.32 -7.84 -0.26
CA GLU A 45 -23.72 -8.29 -0.24
C GLU A 45 -24.02 -9.18 0.98
N MET A 46 -23.09 -10.06 1.36
CA MET A 46 -23.22 -10.86 2.59
C MET A 46 -23.24 -9.97 3.84
N LEU A 47 -22.36 -8.96 3.91
CA LEU A 47 -22.31 -8.03 5.05
C LEU A 47 -23.56 -7.17 5.15
N GLU A 48 -24.13 -6.73 4.02
CA GLU A 48 -25.41 -6.00 3.99
C GLU A 48 -26.55 -6.85 4.55
N LYS A 49 -26.62 -8.14 4.20
CA LYS A 49 -27.61 -9.08 4.76
C LYS A 49 -27.43 -9.29 6.27
N ILE A 50 -26.19 -9.38 6.75
CA ILE A 50 -25.91 -9.48 8.19
C ILE A 50 -26.31 -8.19 8.90
N ASN A 51 -25.96 -7.03 8.34
CA ASN A 51 -26.30 -5.74 8.91
C ASN A 51 -27.82 -5.55 9.01
N GLN A 52 -28.58 -5.95 7.98
CA GLN A 52 -30.03 -5.91 8.02
C GLN A 52 -30.62 -6.75 9.17
N LYS A 53 -30.07 -7.95 9.43
CA LYS A 53 -30.49 -8.78 10.56
C LYS A 53 -30.16 -8.15 11.90
N ILE A 54 -28.96 -7.56 12.03
CA ILE A 54 -28.56 -6.85 13.25
C ILE A 54 -29.52 -5.69 13.52
N THR A 55 -29.83 -4.88 12.52
CA THR A 55 -30.75 -3.75 12.67
C THR A 55 -32.16 -4.19 13.10
N GLU A 56 -32.64 -5.33 12.61
CA GLU A 56 -33.94 -5.87 13.04
C GLU A 56 -33.91 -6.30 14.51
N GLU A 57 -32.85 -6.99 14.94
CA GLU A 57 -32.65 -7.37 16.35
C GLU A 57 -32.48 -6.14 17.26
N GLU A 58 -31.74 -5.12 16.83
CA GLU A 58 -31.63 -3.84 17.55
C GLU A 58 -32.99 -3.20 17.79
N ARG A 59 -33.88 -3.26 16.78
CA ARG A 59 -35.24 -2.73 16.90
C ARG A 59 -36.09 -3.50 17.91
N VAL A 60 -35.93 -4.82 18.00
CA VAL A 60 -36.57 -5.64 19.03
C VAL A 60 -36.05 -5.25 20.42
N ILE A 61 -34.74 -5.08 20.56
CA ILE A 61 -34.09 -4.65 21.80
C ILE A 61 -34.58 -3.27 22.24
N GLU A 62 -34.65 -2.30 21.33
CA GLU A 62 -35.15 -0.95 21.62
C GLU A 62 -36.61 -0.98 22.10
N ASN A 63 -37.46 -1.77 21.44
CA ASN A 63 -38.85 -1.95 21.85
C ASN A 63 -38.94 -2.56 23.25
N LEU A 64 -38.19 -3.63 23.54
CA LEU A 64 -38.14 -4.25 24.86
C LEU A 64 -37.62 -3.28 25.94
N THR A 65 -36.63 -2.46 25.59
CA THR A 65 -36.06 -1.44 26.49
C THR A 65 -37.09 -0.39 26.86
N ARG A 66 -37.90 0.05 25.89
CA ARG A 66 -39.02 0.96 26.13
C ARG A 66 -40.07 0.31 27.03
N ASP A 67 -40.47 -0.92 26.73
CA ASP A 67 -41.48 -1.64 27.52
C ASP A 67 -41.03 -1.86 28.98
N ILE A 68 -39.75 -2.20 29.20
CA ILE A 68 -39.15 -2.30 30.53
C ILE A 68 -39.17 -0.94 31.23
N SER A 69 -38.82 0.14 30.52
CA SER A 69 -38.83 1.50 31.08
C SER A 69 -40.24 1.93 31.49
N ASP A 70 -41.26 1.59 30.68
CA ASP A 70 -42.66 1.86 30.97
C ASP A 70 -43.13 1.08 32.21
N LEU A 71 -42.78 -0.20 32.30
CA LEU A 71 -43.04 -1.02 33.49
C LEU A 71 -42.36 -0.44 34.74
N MET A 72 -41.11 -0.02 34.64
CA MET A 72 -40.38 0.59 35.75
C MET A 72 -41.07 1.85 36.27
N ARG A 73 -41.57 2.71 35.37
CA ARG A 73 -42.37 3.90 35.75
C ARG A 73 -43.66 3.49 36.47
N GLY A 74 -44.36 2.47 35.98
CA GLY A 74 -45.57 1.96 36.64
C GLY A 74 -45.30 1.44 38.06
N PHE A 75 -44.15 0.80 38.31
CA PHE A 75 -43.77 0.38 39.67
C PHE A 75 -43.44 1.55 40.59
N GLU A 76 -42.84 2.62 40.06
CA GLU A 76 -42.58 3.85 40.81
C GLU A 76 -43.87 4.53 41.24
N ASP A 77 -44.86 4.61 40.35
CA ASP A 77 -46.18 5.19 40.65
C ASP A 77 -46.94 4.40 41.73
N LEU A 78 -46.64 3.11 41.89
CA LEU A 78 -47.21 2.23 42.92
C LEU A 78 -46.47 2.26 44.27
N GLY A 79 -45.40 3.05 44.41
CA GLY A 79 -44.62 3.16 45.64
C GLY A 79 -43.82 1.90 46.00
N LEU A 80 -43.58 1.00 45.03
CA LEU A 80 -42.82 -0.23 45.22
C LEU A 80 -41.32 0.03 45.06
N GLU A 81 -40.69 0.65 46.07
CA GLU A 81 -39.26 1.01 46.09
C GLU A 81 -38.31 -0.17 46.40
N GLY A 82 -38.46 -1.30 45.71
CA GLY A 82 -37.56 -2.45 45.87
C GLY A 82 -36.18 -2.21 45.23
N LEU A 83 -35.19 -1.79 46.03
CA LEU A 83 -33.80 -1.54 45.59
C LEU A 83 -33.10 -2.74 44.92
N GLU A 84 -33.46 -3.98 45.29
CA GLU A 84 -32.83 -5.19 44.74
C GLU A 84 -33.22 -5.48 43.29
N TRP A 85 -34.48 -5.22 42.92
CA TRP A 85 -34.96 -5.45 41.56
C TRP A 85 -34.33 -4.45 40.56
N ARG A 86 -34.13 -3.19 40.99
CA ARG A 86 -33.44 -2.17 40.18
C ARG A 86 -32.01 -2.58 39.84
N ARG A 87 -31.30 -3.23 40.76
CA ARG A 87 -29.90 -3.66 40.54
C ARG A 87 -29.84 -4.80 39.52
N GLY A 88 -30.70 -5.80 39.64
CA GLY A 88 -30.74 -6.94 38.70
C GLY A 88 -31.09 -6.58 37.25
N ILE A 89 -31.93 -5.54 37.03
CA ILE A 89 -32.23 -5.03 35.69
C ILE A 89 -31.07 -4.18 35.15
N ARG A 90 -30.49 -3.31 35.98
CA ARG A 90 -29.37 -2.45 35.57
C ARG A 90 -28.16 -3.28 35.15
N ASP A 91 -27.82 -4.31 35.90
CA ASP A 91 -26.68 -5.19 35.58
C ASP A 91 -26.87 -5.90 34.22
N LYS A 92 -28.11 -6.27 33.86
CA LYS A 92 -28.43 -6.84 32.53
C LYS A 92 -28.38 -5.80 31.41
N TYR A 93 -28.76 -4.56 31.72
CA TYR A 93 -28.72 -3.44 30.77
C TYR A 93 -27.27 -3.04 30.42
N ASP A 94 -26.38 -3.01 31.42
CA ASP A 94 -24.96 -2.67 31.23
C ASP A 94 -24.24 -3.69 30.34
N VAL A 95 -24.61 -4.98 30.41
CA VAL A 95 -24.10 -6.04 29.51
C VAL A 95 -24.52 -5.79 28.06
N LEU A 96 -25.72 -5.22 27.85
CA LEU A 96 -26.25 -4.93 26.53
C LEU A 96 -25.56 -3.73 25.85
N HIS A 97 -25.07 -2.77 26.65
CA HIS A 97 -24.25 -1.66 26.15
C HIS A 97 -22.76 -2.02 25.98
N ALA A 98 -22.29 -3.14 26.55
CA ALA A 98 -20.92 -3.60 26.37
C ALA A 98 -20.64 -4.20 24.97
N SER A 99 -21.66 -4.49 24.16
CA SER A 99 -21.54 -5.03 22.79
C SER A 99 -21.33 -3.95 21.72
N THR A 100 -21.57 -2.67 22.03
CA THR A 100 -21.40 -1.53 21.12
C THR A 100 -20.02 -1.46 20.44
N PRO A 101 -18.89 -1.76 21.11
CA PRO A 101 -17.57 -1.74 20.47
C PRO A 101 -17.39 -2.75 19.33
N GLN A 102 -18.08 -3.90 19.37
CA GLN A 102 -17.98 -4.91 18.30
C GLN A 102 -18.71 -4.45 17.04
N PHE A 103 -19.87 -3.82 17.18
CA PHE A 103 -20.63 -3.25 16.07
C PHE A 103 -19.90 -2.07 15.42
N VAL A 104 -19.27 -1.21 16.24
CA VAL A 104 -18.42 -0.12 15.73
C VAL A 104 -17.28 -0.68 14.86
N ARG A 105 -16.61 -1.76 15.28
CA ARG A 105 -15.56 -2.41 14.48
C ARG A 105 -16.11 -2.99 13.18
N PHE A 106 -17.26 -3.65 13.22
CA PHE A 106 -17.91 -4.20 12.02
C PHE A 106 -18.19 -3.11 10.98
N ASN A 107 -18.79 -1.99 11.40
CA ASN A 107 -19.08 -0.87 10.50
C ASN A 107 -17.82 -0.23 9.92
N GLN A 108 -16.74 -0.13 10.70
CA GLN A 108 -15.45 0.33 10.21
C GLN A 108 -14.89 -0.62 9.13
N GLU A 109 -15.10 -1.92 9.27
CA GLU A 109 -14.65 -2.92 8.30
C GLU A 109 -15.45 -2.84 6.99
N VAL A 110 -16.77 -2.66 7.08
CA VAL A 110 -17.65 -2.44 5.92
C VAL A 110 -17.26 -1.16 5.15
N ASP A 111 -16.98 -0.05 5.85
CA ASP A 111 -16.51 1.19 5.22
C ASP A 111 -15.15 1.00 4.54
N LEU A 112 -14.24 0.26 5.18
CA LEU A 112 -12.94 -0.07 4.60
C LEU A 112 -13.08 -0.87 3.29
N LEU A 113 -13.89 -1.93 3.28
CA LEU A 113 -14.16 -2.74 2.07
C LEU A 113 -14.81 -1.89 0.97
N SER A 114 -15.72 -0.99 1.34
CA SER A 114 -16.37 -0.05 0.41
C SER A 114 -15.37 0.94 -0.21
N LYS A 115 -14.40 1.43 0.57
CA LYS A 115 -13.28 2.25 0.07
C LYS A 115 -12.41 1.43 -0.89
N GLN A 116 -12.03 0.21 -0.54
CA GLN A 116 -11.23 -0.67 -1.40
C GLN A 116 -11.91 -0.92 -2.75
N LYS A 117 -13.21 -1.24 -2.77
CA LYS A 117 -13.98 -1.43 -4.01
C LYS A 117 -14.01 -0.18 -4.87
N ARG A 118 -14.15 1.01 -4.27
CA ARG A 118 -14.11 2.30 -5.00
C ARG A 118 -12.75 2.54 -5.65
N GLU A 119 -11.65 2.28 -4.94
CA GLU A 119 -10.31 2.44 -5.51
C GLU A 119 -10.04 1.45 -6.65
N LEU A 120 -10.43 0.18 -6.51
CA LEU A 120 -10.30 -0.81 -7.60
C LEU A 120 -11.09 -0.39 -8.85
N LYS A 121 -12.31 0.16 -8.70
CA LYS A 121 -13.07 0.71 -9.83
C LYS A 121 -12.38 1.90 -10.49
N ARG A 122 -11.60 2.71 -9.75
CA ARG A 122 -10.80 3.78 -10.34
C ARG A 122 -9.64 3.21 -11.16
N ILE A 123 -8.99 2.14 -10.69
CA ILE A 123 -7.93 1.43 -11.42
C ILE A 123 -8.50 0.80 -12.70
N GLU A 124 -9.63 0.10 -12.59
CA GLU A 124 -10.37 -0.47 -13.74
C GLU A 124 -10.68 0.59 -14.80
N LYS A 125 -11.18 1.76 -14.37
CA LYS A 125 -11.44 2.88 -15.28
C LYS A 125 -10.17 3.37 -15.98
N ARG A 126 -9.03 3.44 -15.27
CA ARG A 126 -7.74 3.84 -15.86
C ARG A 126 -7.25 2.85 -16.92
N LEU A 127 -7.39 1.55 -16.67
CA LEU A 127 -7.07 0.49 -17.64
C LEU A 127 -7.89 0.69 -18.93
N ARG A 128 -9.21 0.85 -18.80
CA ARG A 128 -10.12 1.07 -19.93
C ARG A 128 -9.82 2.34 -20.72
N MET A 129 -9.50 3.45 -20.04
CA MET A 129 -9.22 4.72 -20.71
C MET A 129 -7.92 4.70 -21.52
N ARG A 130 -6.97 3.82 -21.19
CA ARG A 130 -5.68 3.73 -21.88
C ARG A 130 -5.64 2.61 -22.93
N ASP A 131 -6.70 1.83 -23.04
CA ASP A 131 -6.74 0.60 -23.84
C ASP A 131 -5.54 -0.32 -23.55
N GLN A 132 -5.19 -0.41 -22.25
CA GLN A 132 -4.05 -1.18 -21.75
C GLN A 132 -4.54 -2.47 -21.10
N GLU A 133 -3.89 -3.58 -21.42
CA GLU A 133 -4.10 -4.86 -20.73
C GLU A 133 -3.57 -4.82 -19.29
N GLU A 134 -2.50 -4.05 -19.06
CA GLU A 134 -1.78 -3.96 -17.79
C GLU A 134 -1.42 -2.50 -17.43
N ILE A 135 -1.45 -2.19 -16.14
CA ILE A 135 -1.03 -0.89 -15.59
C ILE A 135 -0.16 -1.07 -14.36
N ARG A 136 0.84 -0.20 -14.21
CA ARG A 136 1.55 -0.02 -12.94
C ARG A 136 0.78 0.94 -12.04
N VAL A 137 0.32 0.45 -10.90
CA VAL A 137 -0.33 1.22 -9.85
C VAL A 137 0.73 1.67 -8.86
N GLU A 138 0.90 2.98 -8.71
CA GLU A 138 1.83 3.57 -7.75
C GLU A 138 1.40 3.22 -6.33
N CYS A 139 2.34 2.77 -5.51
CA CYS A 139 2.12 2.47 -4.10
C CYS A 139 2.61 3.67 -3.27
N PRO A 140 1.72 4.56 -2.80
CA PRO A 140 2.11 5.73 -2.03
C PRO A 140 2.71 5.34 -0.68
N HIS A 141 3.66 6.15 -0.22
CA HIS A 141 4.24 6.03 1.12
C HIS A 141 3.65 7.07 2.08
N PRO A 142 3.47 6.73 3.36
CA PRO A 142 3.60 5.38 3.92
C PRO A 142 2.43 4.47 3.51
N GLY A 143 2.64 3.15 3.52
CA GLY A 143 1.57 2.18 3.28
C GLY A 143 1.60 1.57 1.88
N GLU A 144 2.79 1.41 1.29
CA GLU A 144 2.92 0.82 -0.04
C GLU A 144 2.31 -0.59 -0.09
N LEU A 145 2.45 -1.34 1.01
CA LEU A 145 1.88 -2.67 1.15
C LEU A 145 0.35 -2.65 1.11
N ASP A 146 -0.32 -1.58 1.58
CA ASP A 146 -1.77 -1.48 1.53
C ASP A 146 -2.27 -1.43 0.08
N THR A 147 -1.53 -0.78 -0.82
CA THR A 147 -1.84 -0.74 -2.25
C THR A 147 -1.57 -2.09 -2.91
N VAL A 148 -0.45 -2.75 -2.56
CA VAL A 148 -0.17 -4.12 -3.03
C VAL A 148 -1.29 -5.08 -2.59
N MET A 149 -1.72 -5.02 -1.34
CA MET A 149 -2.77 -5.88 -0.78
C MET A 149 -4.17 -5.51 -1.27
N LEU A 150 -4.41 -4.25 -1.62
CA LEU A 150 -5.63 -3.82 -2.29
C LEU A 150 -5.74 -4.52 -3.65
N VAL A 151 -4.69 -4.40 -4.47
CA VAL A 151 -4.63 -4.89 -5.85
C VAL A 151 -4.56 -6.42 -5.90
N LEU A 152 -3.55 -7.03 -5.26
CA LEU A 152 -3.32 -8.48 -5.31
C LEU A 152 -4.20 -9.27 -4.33
N GLY A 153 -4.72 -8.61 -3.29
CA GLY A 153 -5.44 -9.23 -2.19
C GLY A 153 -4.56 -9.47 -0.96
N ARG A 154 -5.16 -9.36 0.24
CA ARG A 154 -4.48 -9.55 1.54
C ARG A 154 -3.81 -10.92 1.72
N ASN A 155 -4.29 -11.92 0.99
CA ASN A 155 -3.79 -13.30 1.04
C ASN A 155 -3.00 -13.66 -0.24
N ALA A 156 -2.53 -12.66 -1.00
CA ALA A 156 -1.71 -12.91 -2.17
C ALA A 156 -0.47 -13.73 -1.78
N ALA A 157 -0.16 -14.74 -2.59
CA ALA A 157 1.03 -15.55 -2.38
C ALA A 157 2.29 -14.67 -2.46
N PRO A 158 3.32 -14.90 -1.64
CA PRO A 158 4.56 -14.12 -1.68
C PRO A 158 5.21 -14.08 -3.08
N ASP A 159 5.14 -15.19 -3.83
CA ASP A 159 5.68 -15.27 -5.18
C ASP A 159 4.95 -14.34 -6.15
N LEU A 160 3.61 -14.27 -6.05
CA LEU A 160 2.80 -13.34 -6.84
C LEU A 160 3.12 -11.88 -6.49
N ILE A 161 3.30 -11.57 -5.20
CA ILE A 161 3.71 -10.23 -4.77
C ILE A 161 5.06 -9.87 -5.37
N LYS A 162 6.02 -10.80 -5.33
CA LYS A 162 7.36 -10.59 -5.89
C LYS A 162 7.35 -10.43 -7.41
N GLU A 163 6.48 -11.15 -8.10
CA GLU A 163 6.29 -11.08 -9.55
C GLU A 163 5.68 -9.73 -9.96
N ARG A 164 4.58 -9.33 -9.32
CA ARG A 164 3.77 -8.18 -9.74
C ARG A 164 4.21 -6.86 -9.10
N ALA A 165 4.87 -6.88 -7.94
CA ALA A 165 5.43 -5.68 -7.35
C ALA A 165 6.81 -5.36 -7.94
N GLY A 166 7.16 -4.09 -7.93
CA GLY A 166 8.47 -3.62 -8.34
C GLY A 166 8.72 -2.21 -7.85
N PHE A 167 9.82 -1.63 -8.33
CA PHE A 167 10.17 -0.26 -7.98
C PHE A 167 10.64 0.47 -9.23
N ASN A 168 9.91 1.53 -9.58
CA ASN A 168 10.27 2.41 -10.69
C ASN A 168 11.29 3.42 -10.19
N SER A 169 12.44 3.50 -10.87
CA SER A 169 13.43 4.56 -10.66
C SER A 169 13.17 5.72 -11.60
N HIS A 170 13.41 6.94 -11.11
CA HIS A 170 13.43 8.14 -11.93
C HIS A 170 14.71 8.13 -12.79
N CYS A 171 14.53 7.91 -14.09
CA CYS A 171 15.59 7.76 -15.06
C CYS A 171 15.72 9.00 -15.94
N VAL A 172 16.92 9.21 -16.48
CA VAL A 172 17.18 10.21 -17.52
C VAL A 172 18.08 9.64 -18.61
N CYS A 173 17.72 9.89 -19.86
CA CYS A 173 18.58 9.59 -21.00
C CYS A 173 19.64 10.69 -21.14
N LEU A 174 20.91 10.31 -21.18
CA LEU A 174 22.00 11.29 -21.27
C LEU A 174 22.19 11.86 -22.69
N ASP A 175 21.56 11.26 -23.70
CA ASP A 175 21.65 11.70 -25.09
C ASP A 175 20.55 12.70 -25.46
N CYS A 176 19.30 12.48 -25.02
CA CYS A 176 18.15 13.35 -25.34
C CYS A 176 17.56 14.10 -24.13
N LEU A 177 18.09 13.86 -22.93
CA LEU A 177 17.63 14.44 -21.65
C LEU A 177 16.18 14.11 -21.28
N HIS A 178 15.53 13.17 -21.96
CA HIS A 178 14.20 12.69 -21.61
C HIS A 178 14.23 12.02 -20.24
N GLN A 179 13.29 12.41 -19.37
CA GLN A 179 13.09 11.81 -18.04
C GLN A 179 11.89 10.88 -18.09
N PHE A 180 12.02 9.70 -17.49
CA PHE A 180 10.99 8.67 -17.49
C PHE A 180 11.19 7.72 -16.29
N ASP A 181 10.17 6.93 -16.00
CA ASP A 181 10.20 5.94 -14.93
C ASP A 181 10.45 4.54 -15.50
N ALA A 182 11.33 3.75 -14.87
CA ALA A 182 11.60 2.38 -15.28
C ALA A 182 12.04 1.51 -14.09
N ASP A 183 11.64 0.23 -14.09
CA ASP A 183 12.09 -0.79 -13.16
C ASP A 183 13.27 -1.56 -13.75
N LEU A 184 14.46 -0.99 -13.61
CA LEU A 184 15.67 -1.52 -14.25
C LEU A 184 16.19 -2.78 -13.53
N ARG A 185 15.94 -2.89 -12.22
CA ARG A 185 16.42 -3.96 -11.31
C ARG A 185 17.94 -4.19 -11.30
N ASP A 186 18.70 -3.35 -11.98
CA ASP A 186 20.16 -3.38 -12.08
C ASP A 186 20.84 -2.10 -11.56
N GLU A 187 20.04 -1.13 -11.10
CA GLU A 187 20.55 0.14 -10.64
C GLU A 187 21.28 0.04 -9.30
N ILE A 188 22.20 0.98 -9.07
CA ILE A 188 22.71 1.29 -7.75
C ILE A 188 21.54 1.87 -6.94
N ALA A 189 20.75 0.97 -6.34
CA ALA A 189 19.61 1.35 -5.53
C ALA A 189 20.08 1.83 -4.16
N ASN A 190 19.36 2.80 -3.62
CA ASN A 190 19.51 3.19 -2.23
C ASN A 190 19.24 1.97 -1.33
N GLN A 191 20.00 1.78 -0.25
CA GLN A 191 19.91 0.59 0.62
C GLN A 191 18.47 0.34 1.12
N TRP A 192 17.65 1.38 1.21
CA TRP A 192 16.22 1.30 1.54
C TRP A 192 15.42 0.37 0.61
N ARG A 193 15.81 0.18 -0.65
CA ARG A 193 15.13 -0.78 -1.55
C ARG A 193 15.24 -2.21 -1.05
N LEU A 194 16.35 -2.56 -0.39
CA LEU A 194 16.49 -3.86 0.28
C LEU A 194 15.45 -4.04 1.39
N TYR A 195 14.95 -2.96 2.02
CA TYR A 195 13.89 -3.06 3.01
C TYR A 195 12.50 -3.23 2.39
N TYR A 196 12.29 -2.83 1.14
CA TYR A 196 11.00 -2.94 0.44
C TYR A 196 10.82 -4.26 -0.31
N ASP A 197 11.91 -4.89 -0.73
CA ASP A 197 11.94 -6.18 -1.44
C ASP A 197 12.51 -7.32 -0.59
N ALA A 198 12.89 -7.04 0.66
CA ALA A 198 13.23 -8.09 1.60
C ALA A 198 12.02 -9.04 1.74
N PRO A 199 12.19 -10.35 1.46
CA PRO A 199 11.19 -11.33 1.89
C PRO A 199 11.00 -11.18 3.40
N ASP A 200 9.85 -11.64 3.92
CA ASP A 200 9.40 -11.42 5.31
C ASP A 200 10.53 -11.34 6.35
N GLY A 201 10.35 -10.57 7.43
CA GLY A 201 11.41 -10.35 8.43
C GLY A 201 12.14 -11.63 8.85
N VAL A 202 11.47 -12.79 8.87
CA VAL A 202 12.06 -14.11 9.11
C VAL A 202 13.03 -14.53 8.01
N THR A 203 12.66 -14.42 6.74
CA THR A 203 13.52 -14.71 5.58
C THR A 203 14.62 -13.66 5.42
N PHE A 204 14.33 -12.37 5.69
CA PHE A 204 15.34 -11.32 5.79
C PHE A 204 16.36 -11.63 6.87
N PHE A 205 15.95 -11.93 8.11
CA PHE A 205 16.86 -12.27 9.22
C PHE A 205 17.55 -13.63 9.03
N ARG A 206 16.95 -14.58 8.30
CA ARG A 206 17.60 -15.85 7.92
C ARG A 206 18.64 -15.63 6.82
N GLY A 207 18.37 -14.72 5.88
CA GLY A 207 19.31 -14.21 4.89
C GLY A 207 20.44 -13.40 5.53
N LEU A 208 20.12 -12.52 6.49
CA LEU A 208 21.05 -11.75 7.30
C LEU A 208 21.90 -12.66 8.17
N LYS A 209 21.32 -13.67 8.83
CA LYS A 209 22.07 -14.69 9.58
C LYS A 209 23.01 -15.46 8.66
N LYS A 210 22.63 -15.75 7.41
CA LYS A 210 23.54 -16.34 6.41
C LYS A 210 24.62 -15.36 5.94
N LEU A 211 24.29 -14.08 5.78
CA LEU A 211 25.21 -12.98 5.41
C LEU A 211 26.23 -12.68 6.52
N PHE A 212 25.80 -12.74 7.79
CA PHE A 212 26.66 -12.49 8.95
C PHE A 212 27.33 -13.76 9.50
N ALA A 213 26.83 -14.96 9.18
CA ALA A 213 27.54 -16.22 9.46
C ALA A 213 28.59 -16.57 8.39
N VAL A 214 28.60 -15.88 7.24
CA VAL A 214 29.59 -16.06 6.18
C VAL A 214 30.45 -14.82 6.08
N ASN A 215 31.58 -14.89 6.77
CA ASN A 215 32.73 -14.02 6.62
C ASN A 215 33.04 -13.72 5.13
N GLU A 216 32.94 -12.45 4.74
CA GLU A 216 33.60 -11.66 3.65
C GLU A 216 34.00 -12.28 2.29
N LYS A 217 33.74 -13.54 1.99
CA LYS A 217 34.06 -14.15 0.69
C LYS A 217 32.91 -15.02 0.20
N CYS A 218 32.36 -14.62 -0.94
CA CYS A 218 31.63 -15.49 -1.87
C CYS A 218 30.15 -15.76 -1.56
N ILE A 219 29.28 -14.82 -1.96
CA ILE A 219 28.35 -15.24 -3.02
C ILE A 219 29.08 -14.91 -4.33
N PRO A 220 29.47 -15.93 -5.13
CA PRO A 220 30.15 -15.69 -6.40
C PRO A 220 29.33 -14.71 -7.24
N ARG A 221 30.00 -13.74 -7.88
CA ARG A 221 29.36 -12.72 -8.72
C ARG A 221 28.53 -13.38 -9.83
N GLU A 222 28.88 -14.61 -10.21
CA GLU A 222 28.18 -15.48 -11.15
C GLU A 222 26.78 -15.91 -10.65
N VAL A 223 26.59 -16.17 -9.35
CA VAL A 223 25.29 -16.56 -8.78
C VAL A 223 24.31 -15.39 -8.78
N TRP A 224 24.80 -14.19 -8.46
CA TRP A 224 23.98 -12.97 -8.61
C TRP A 224 23.69 -12.65 -10.07
N LYS A 225 24.63 -12.88 -11.00
CA LYS A 225 24.39 -12.72 -12.44
C LYS A 225 23.25 -13.60 -12.93
N GLY A 226 23.26 -14.90 -12.58
CA GLY A 226 22.21 -15.84 -12.97
C GLY A 226 20.83 -15.51 -12.41
N ILE A 227 20.75 -14.98 -11.18
CA ILE A 227 19.48 -14.51 -10.61
C ILE A 227 19.05 -13.16 -11.21
N SER A 228 20.00 -12.32 -11.66
CA SER A 228 19.72 -10.96 -12.13
C SER A 228 19.23 -10.86 -13.58
N GLU A 229 19.63 -11.77 -14.47
CA GLU A 229 19.28 -11.67 -15.89
C GLU A 229 17.80 -11.98 -16.15
N ASP A 230 17.21 -12.92 -15.40
CA ASP A 230 15.78 -13.24 -15.47
C ASP A 230 14.90 -12.22 -14.73
N TRP A 231 15.49 -11.30 -13.97
CA TRP A 231 14.74 -10.39 -13.10
C TRP A 231 14.54 -9.00 -13.71
N LYS A 232 15.21 -8.64 -14.82
CA LYS A 232 15.01 -7.33 -15.43
C LYS A 232 13.58 -7.20 -15.97
N LYS A 233 12.82 -6.24 -15.42
CA LYS A 233 11.49 -5.91 -15.94
C LYS A 233 11.60 -4.99 -17.15
N ASP A 234 12.32 -3.89 -16.98
CA ASP A 234 12.51 -2.92 -18.07
C ASP A 234 13.93 -3.00 -18.62
N GLY A 235 14.05 -2.89 -19.94
CA GLY A 235 15.34 -2.66 -20.56
C GLY A 235 15.85 -1.26 -20.22
N ARG A 236 17.15 -1.12 -19.93
CA ARG A 236 17.82 0.18 -19.76
C ARG A 236 17.93 0.90 -21.11
N LYS A 237 16.80 1.38 -21.63
CA LYS A 237 16.64 2.07 -22.92
C LYS A 237 15.67 3.23 -22.77
N CYS A 238 16.00 4.36 -23.39
CA CYS A 238 15.12 5.52 -23.41
C CYS A 238 13.91 5.24 -24.30
N PRO A 239 12.67 5.46 -23.83
CA PRO A 239 11.47 5.28 -24.65
C PRO A 239 11.34 6.32 -25.77
N GLN A 240 12.03 7.47 -25.66
CA GLN A 240 11.95 8.53 -26.66
C GLN A 240 12.95 8.33 -27.82
N CYS A 241 14.19 7.91 -27.57
CA CYS A 241 15.22 7.81 -28.60
C CYS A 241 15.86 6.42 -28.75
N GLY A 242 15.47 5.44 -27.93
CA GLY A 242 16.02 4.08 -27.96
C GLY A 242 17.44 3.93 -27.41
N SER A 243 18.11 5.02 -27.03
CA SER A 243 19.46 4.98 -26.47
C SER A 243 19.53 4.16 -25.17
N SER A 244 20.60 3.38 -25.01
CA SER A 244 20.92 2.68 -23.76
C SER A 244 21.69 3.54 -22.75
N ASN A 245 22.03 4.79 -23.11
CA ASN A 245 22.74 5.73 -22.26
C ASN A 245 21.78 6.36 -21.24
N VAL A 246 21.27 5.53 -20.33
CA VAL A 246 20.28 5.89 -19.31
C VAL A 246 20.92 5.75 -17.93
N LYS A 247 20.78 6.80 -17.11
CA LYS A 247 21.15 6.79 -15.69
C LYS A 247 19.94 7.07 -14.82
N THR A 248 19.92 6.53 -13.61
CA THR A 248 18.96 6.93 -12.57
C THR A 248 19.37 8.26 -11.94
N ALA A 249 18.44 8.92 -11.23
CA ALA A 249 18.75 10.13 -10.47
C ALA A 249 19.89 9.91 -9.46
N PHE A 250 19.95 8.75 -8.82
CA PHE A 250 21.01 8.39 -7.87
C PHE A 250 22.37 8.20 -8.54
N GLU A 251 22.41 7.54 -9.69
CA GLU A 251 23.64 7.33 -10.47
C GLU A 251 24.23 8.64 -11.04
N LEU A 252 23.48 9.74 -10.97
CA LEU A 252 23.93 11.06 -11.39
C LEU A 252 24.43 11.94 -10.24
N ILE A 253 24.20 11.60 -8.97
CA ILE A 253 24.66 12.44 -7.86
C ILE A 253 26.19 12.55 -7.87
N GLY A 254 26.70 13.77 -7.86
CA GLY A 254 28.14 14.07 -7.96
C GLY A 254 28.70 14.00 -9.39
N GLU A 255 27.94 13.46 -10.35
CA GLU A 255 28.37 13.35 -11.74
C GLU A 255 28.20 14.69 -12.49
N PRO A 256 28.96 14.89 -13.59
CA PRO A 256 28.76 16.03 -14.48
C PRO A 256 27.33 16.09 -15.01
N CYS A 257 26.74 17.28 -14.97
CA CYS A 257 25.39 17.53 -15.44
C CYS A 257 25.24 17.14 -16.91
N PRO A 258 24.27 16.27 -17.27
CA PRO A 258 24.15 15.82 -18.64
C PRO A 258 23.79 16.94 -19.62
N LYS A 259 23.18 18.03 -19.13
CA LYS A 259 22.79 19.21 -19.94
C LYS A 259 23.94 20.17 -20.22
N CYS A 260 24.70 20.61 -19.20
CA CYS A 260 25.72 21.65 -19.37
C CYS A 260 27.17 21.14 -19.33
N LYS A 261 27.41 19.90 -18.86
CA LYS A 261 28.74 19.29 -18.66
C LYS A 261 29.68 20.01 -17.68
N GLU A 262 29.40 21.25 -17.31
CA GLU A 262 30.24 22.07 -16.44
C GLU A 262 29.88 21.99 -14.95
N GLY A 263 28.60 21.79 -14.64
CA GLY A 263 28.11 21.66 -13.26
C GLY A 263 28.00 20.20 -12.84
N THR A 264 27.75 19.96 -11.57
CA THR A 264 27.50 18.64 -10.99
C THR A 264 26.04 18.52 -10.57
N ILE A 265 25.48 17.31 -10.57
CA ILE A 265 24.14 17.08 -10.00
C ILE A 265 24.29 16.91 -8.48
N GLU A 266 23.54 17.72 -7.74
CA GLU A 266 23.53 17.74 -6.28
C GLU A 266 22.19 17.22 -5.76
N GLU A 267 22.23 16.51 -4.64
CA GLU A 267 21.05 16.10 -3.87
C GLU A 267 20.80 17.11 -2.75
N ILE A 268 19.62 17.74 -2.78
CA ILE A 268 19.22 18.80 -1.85
C ILE A 268 18.03 18.31 -1.03
N ALA A 269 18.23 18.04 0.26
CA ALA A 269 17.14 17.67 1.16
C ALA A 269 16.16 18.83 1.35
N ARG A 270 14.87 18.60 1.10
CA ARG A 270 13.80 19.60 1.21
C ARG A 270 12.87 19.42 2.43
N GLY A 271 13.18 18.46 3.30
CA GLY A 271 12.42 18.17 4.51
C GLY A 271 11.87 16.76 4.55
N ILE A 272 11.29 16.39 5.69
CA ILE A 272 10.63 15.11 5.93
C ILE A 272 9.13 15.33 5.69
N VAL A 273 8.49 14.50 4.88
CA VAL A 273 7.02 14.46 4.87
C VAL A 273 6.60 13.75 6.15
N CYS A 274 5.79 14.43 6.95
CA CYS A 274 5.17 13.86 8.16
C CYS A 274 3.79 13.30 7.81
#